data_AF-A0A6J4XBA2-F1
#
_entry.id   AF-A0A6J4XBA2-F1
#
_cell.length_a   1.000
_cell.length_b   1.000
_cell.length_c   1.000
_cell.angle_alpha   90.00
_cell.angle_beta   90.00
_cell.angle_gamma   90.00
#
_symmetry.space_group_name_H-M   'P 1'
#
loop_
_entity.id
_entity.type
_entity.pdbx_description
1 polymer ?
#
loop_
_entity_poly.entity_id
_entity_poly.type
_entity_poly.pdbx_seq_one_letter_code
_entity_poly.pdbx_strand_id
1 'polypeptide(L)' 'KVGGQYYFYQNDHLGTPQKLTAVNGAVVWSVKYFSFGKADVDASSSITNNLRFAGQYFDQESGLHYNYNR' A
#
# COMPACT_ATOMS: atom_id res chain seq x y z
N LYS A 1 3.51 11.51 4.11
CA LYS A 1 4.80 12.12 4.49
C LYS A 1 5.32 11.39 5.71
N VAL A 2 6.50 10.79 5.65
CA VAL A 2 7.15 10.13 6.80
C VAL A 2 8.51 10.79 6.99
N GLY A 3 8.83 11.27 8.19
CA GLY A 3 10.14 11.86 8.50
C GLY A 3 10.55 13.06 7.62
N GLY A 4 9.60 13.86 7.12
CA GLY A 4 9.91 14.99 6.23
C GLY A 4 9.92 14.66 4.74
N GLN A 5 9.96 13.38 4.37
CA GLN A 5 10.00 12.92 2.98
C GLN A 5 8.59 12.76 2.40
N TYR A 6 8.44 13.19 1.15
CA TYR A 6 7.21 13.03 0.38
C TYR A 6 7.28 11.76 -0.46
N TYR A 7 6.14 11.07 -0.54
CA TYR A 7 5.97 9.87 -1.35
C TYR A 7 4.72 10.02 -2.19
N PHE A 8 4.76 9.49 -3.39
CA PHE A 8 3.70 9.56 -4.38
C PHE A 8 3.07 8.18 -4.56
N TYR A 9 1.76 8.11 -4.37
CA TYR A 9 0.98 6.91 -4.60
C TYR A 9 0.71 6.71 -6.09
N GLN A 10 1.05 5.53 -6.59
CA GLN A 10 0.64 5.02 -7.88
C GLN A 10 -0.52 4.06 -7.63
N ASN A 11 -1.72 4.51 -7.98
CA ASN A 11 -2.96 3.76 -7.77
C ASN A 11 -3.43 3.12 -9.08
N ASP A 12 -4.14 2.01 -8.96
CA ASP A 12 -4.90 1.43 -10.07
C ASP A 12 -6.18 2.25 -10.36
N HIS A 13 -6.92 1.92 -11.42
CA HIS A 13 -8.16 2.61 -11.81
C HIS A 13 -9.24 2.61 -10.71
N LEU A 14 -9.19 1.65 -9.78
CA LEU A 14 -10.07 1.57 -8.61
C LEU A 14 -9.57 2.35 -7.38
N GLY A 15 -8.45 3.07 -7.49
CA GLY A 15 -7.84 3.80 -6.37
C GLY A 15 -6.99 2.94 -5.43
N THR A 16 -6.77 1.66 -5.74
CA THR A 16 -5.95 0.75 -4.92
C THR A 16 -4.46 1.06 -5.11
N PRO A 17 -3.69 1.35 -4.04
CA PRO A 17 -2.28 1.68 -4.14
C PRO A 17 -1.45 0.45 -4.53
N GLN A 18 -0.78 0.52 -5.68
CA GLN A 18 0.10 -0.53 -6.21
C GLN A 18 1.58 -0.27 -5.91
N LYS A 19 1.99 1.01 -5.96
CA LYS A 19 3.38 1.42 -5.73
C LYS A 19 3.46 2.77 -5.05
N LEU A 20 4.59 2.99 -4.37
CA LEU A 20 4.99 4.25 -3.76
C LEU A 20 6.38 4.61 -4.26
N THR A 21 6.50 5.84 -4.72
CA THR A 21 7.75 6.42 -5.23
C THR A 21 8.16 7.60 -4.37
N ALA A 22 9.44 7.68 -4.04
CA ALA A 22 10.03 8.86 -3.41
C ALA A 22 10.18 10.02 -4.41
N VAL A 23 10.44 11.22 -3.90
CA VAL A 23 10.67 12.44 -4.71
C VAL A 23 11.78 12.31 -5.75
N ASN A 24 12.75 11.42 -5.51
CA ASN A 24 13.85 11.14 -6.43
C ASN A 24 13.49 10.08 -7.49
N GLY A 25 12.25 9.60 -7.54
CA GLY A 25 11.78 8.58 -8.47
C GLY A 25 12.09 7.13 -8.04
N ALA A 26 12.77 6.91 -6.91
CA ALA A 26 13.01 5.55 -6.42
C ALA A 26 11.72 4.92 -5.90
N VAL A 27 11.46 3.67 -6.28
CA VAL A 27 10.37 2.87 -5.73
C VAL A 27 10.75 2.46 -4.32
N VAL A 28 9.98 2.93 -3.33
CA VAL A 28 10.22 2.66 -1.91
C VAL A 28 9.26 1.62 -1.35
N TRP A 29 8.16 1.36 -2.04
CA TRP A 29 7.24 0.28 -1.72
C TRP A 29 6.48 -0.14 -2.96
N SER A 30 6.28 -1.44 -3.11
CA SER A 30 5.43 -2.01 -4.14
C SER A 30 4.72 -3.25 -3.64
N VAL A 31 3.52 -3.47 -4.14
CA VAL A 31 2.70 -4.63 -3.80
C VAL A 31 2.13 -5.23 -5.06
N LYS A 32 1.99 -6.55 -5.08
CA LYS A 32 1.18 -7.28 -6.05
C LYS A 32 -0.06 -7.80 -5.36
N TYR A 33 -1.23 -7.44 -5.87
CA TYR A 33 -2.49 -8.00 -5.40
C TYR A 33 -2.87 -9.21 -6.26
N PHE A 34 -3.18 -10.32 -5.60
CA PHE A 34 -3.79 -11.48 -6.26
C PHE A 34 -5.31 -11.34 -6.32
N SER A 35 -5.95 -12.15 -7.16
CA SER A 35 -7.40 -12.10 -7.47
C SER A 35 -8.35 -12.14 -6.26
N PHE A 36 -7.89 -12.63 -5.10
CA PHE A 36 -8.67 -12.71 -3.86
C PHE A 36 -8.23 -11.69 -2.78
N GLY A 37 -7.50 -10.65 -3.17
CA GLY A 37 -7.10 -9.58 -2.25
C GLY A 37 -5.86 -9.86 -1.40
N LYS A 38 -5.19 -11.01 -1.61
CA LYS A 38 -3.88 -11.27 -1.01
C LYS A 38 -2.88 -10.23 -1.53
N ALA A 39 -2.32 -9.45 -0.60
CA ALA A 39 -1.29 -8.47 -0.87
C ALA A 39 0.08 -9.09 -0.66
N ASP A 40 0.87 -9.17 -1.73
CA ASP A 40 2.26 -9.62 -1.70
C ASP A 40 3.16 -8.40 -1.84
N VAL A 41 3.65 -7.92 -0.70
CA VAL A 41 4.50 -6.73 -0.62
C VAL A 41 5.92 -7.14 -0.98
N ASP A 42 6.55 -6.38 -1.86
CA ASP A 42 7.92 -6.65 -2.27
C ASP A 42 8.88 -6.53 -1.07
N ALA A 43 9.76 -7.51 -0.91
CA ALA A 43 10.73 -7.56 0.18
C ALA A 43 11.73 -6.39 0.15
N SER A 44 11.90 -5.72 -0.99
CA SER A 44 12.72 -4.51 -1.10
C SER A 44 12.00 -3.24 -0.62
N SER A 45 10.77 -3.35 -0.13
CA SER A 45 10.01 -2.20 0.36
C SER A 45 10.63 -1.66 1.65
N SER A 46 11.07 -0.41 1.62
CA SER A 46 11.70 0.28 2.74
C SER A 46 10.71 0.99 3.66
N ILE A 47 9.44 1.10 3.24
CA ILE A 47 8.37 1.72 4.01
C ILE A 47 7.17 0.76 4.11
N THR A 48 6.48 0.79 5.25
CA THR A 48 5.23 0.05 5.44
C THR A 48 4.06 0.92 4.98
N ASN A 49 3.23 0.39 4.07
CA ASN A 49 1.95 0.98 3.70
C ASN A 49 0.82 -0.01 4.00
N ASN A 50 -0.12 0.40 4.85
CA ASN A 50 -1.27 -0.41 5.29
C ASN A 50 -2.56 -0.13 4.50
N LEU A 51 -2.55 0.86 3.61
CA LEU A 51 -3.68 1.14 2.73
C LEU A 51 -3.78 0.05 1.65
N ARG A 52 -4.97 -0.51 1.48
CA ARG A 52 -5.29 -1.56 0.51
C ARG A 52 -6.39 -1.07 -0.44
N PHE A 53 -7.33 -1.94 -0.84
CA PHE A 53 -8.50 -1.55 -1.65
C PHE A 53 -9.26 -0.37 -1.03
N ALA A 54 -10.06 0.33 -1.83
CA ALA A 54 -10.86 1.46 -1.37
C ALA A 54 -11.68 1.09 -0.12
N GLY A 55 -11.37 1.72 1.02
CA GLY A 55 -12.02 1.46 2.31
C GLY A 55 -11.43 0.32 3.14
N GLN A 56 -10.36 -0.36 2.67
CA GLN A 56 -9.67 -1.42 3.40
C GLN A 56 -8.39 -0.93 4.08
N TYR A 57 -8.37 -1.05 5.40
CA TYR A 57 -7.17 -0.92 6.21
C TYR A 57 -6.67 -2.33 6.58
N PHE A 58 -5.42 -2.63 6.26
CA PHE A 58 -4.80 -3.86 6.73
C PHE A 58 -4.28 -3.64 8.16
N ASP A 59 -4.87 -4.36 9.11
CA ASP A 59 -4.38 -4.39 10.47
C ASP A 59 -3.35 -5.52 10.62
N GLN A 60 -2.09 -5.12 10.85
CA GLN A 60 -0.95 -6.03 10.92
C GLN A 60 -0.96 -6.91 12.18
N GLU A 61 -1.70 -6.51 13.22
CA GLU A 61 -1.77 -7.22 14.49
C GLU A 61 -2.68 -8.47 14.41
N SER A 62 -3.76 -8.38 13.63
CA SER A 62 -4.75 -9.46 13.46
C SER A 62 -4.67 -10.19 12.11
N GLY A 63 -3.97 -9.64 11.12
CA GLY A 63 -3.93 -10.19 9.75
C GLY A 63 -5.27 -10.02 9.00
N LEU A 64 -6.17 -9.20 9.54
CA LEU A 64 -7.52 -8.99 9.02
C LEU A 64 -7.62 -7.65 8.26
N HIS A 65 -8.51 -7.63 7.28
CA HIS A 65 -8.82 -6.45 6.50
C HIS A 65 -10.06 -5.76 7.10
N TYR A 66 -9.90 -4.56 7.64
CA TYR A 66 -11.01 -3.76 8.15
C TYR A 66 -11.60 -2.92 7.00
N ASN A 67 -12.90 -3.11 6.73
CA ASN A 67 -13.66 -2.26 5.82
C ASN A 67 -14.29 -1.11 6.60
N TYR A 68 -13.93 0.14 6.32
CA TYR A 68 -14.48 1.32 7.02
C TYR A 68 -15.99 1.53 6.76
N ASN A 69 -16.57 0.84 5.77
CA ASN A 69 -17.99 0.95 5.40
C ASN A 69 -18.89 -0.20 5.89
N ARG A 70 -18.46 -1.01 6.87
CA ARG A 70 -19.30 -2.06 7.47
C ARG A 70 -19.06 -2.23 8.95
#